data_AF-A0A930GUM6-F1
#
_entry.id   AF-A0A930GUM6-F1
#
_cell.length_a   1.000
_cell.length_b   1.000
_cell.length_c   1.000
_cell.angle_alpha   90.00
_cell.angle_beta   90.00
_cell.angle_gamma   90.00
#
_symmetry.space_group_name_H-M   'P 1'
#
loop_
_entity.id
_entity.type
_entity.pdbx_description
1 polymer ?
#
loop_
_entity_poly.entity_id
_entity_poly.type
_entity_poly.pdbx_seq_one_letter_code
_entity_poly.pdbx_strand_id
1 'polypeptide(L)'
;QDGRVTVVHDGFSSFQTTLDKLGIEEIDGALFDLGISSPQIDDGARGFSFRFDAPLDMRMDPTRGMSAAEWIATASEQDLHEVIKNYGEERFSRQIARAIVAQRTESPIDTTRKLAQLVAQNVRTRERGQDPATRTFQAVRIFINRELEEVEAVLPQVMGRLKSGGRLAVIAFHSLEDRIVKQFVKKYSQHPPLPRWAAVKEADLPLPPLKAVGKAIKPGVEETASNSRARSAVLRVAERTGGEIIE
;
A
#
# COMPACT_ATOMS: atom_id res chain seq x y z
N GLN A 1 -24.21 -12.42 14.87
CA GLN A 1 -22.76 -12.21 14.89
C GLN A 1 -22.11 -13.53 15.26
N ASP A 2 -21.03 -13.92 14.56
CA ASP A 2 -20.28 -15.12 14.87
C ASP A 2 -19.29 -14.82 16.02
N GLY A 3 -19.42 -15.51 17.16
CA GLY A 3 -18.58 -15.27 18.34
C GLY A 3 -17.09 -15.59 18.15
N ARG A 4 -16.72 -16.21 17.02
CA ARG A 4 -15.33 -16.46 16.62
C ARG A 4 -14.68 -15.26 15.94
N VAL A 5 -15.45 -14.24 15.58
CA VAL A 5 -14.99 -13.08 14.81
C VAL A 5 -15.16 -11.81 15.63
N THR A 6 -14.05 -11.12 15.87
CA THR A 6 -14.04 -9.76 16.43
C THR A 6 -13.67 -8.78 15.34
N VAL A 7 -14.51 -7.76 15.12
CA VAL A 7 -14.28 -6.71 14.13
C VAL A 7 -13.81 -5.45 14.84
N VAL A 8 -12.69 -4.88 14.37
CA VAL A 8 -12.14 -3.62 14.87
C VAL A 8 -12.08 -2.62 13.73
N HIS A 9 -12.56 -1.40 13.97
CA HIS A 9 -12.50 -0.30 13.02
C HIS A 9 -11.32 0.61 13.36
N ASP A 10 -10.14 0.34 12.78
CA ASP A 10 -8.95 1.18 12.91
C ASP A 10 -7.96 0.95 11.74
N GLY A 11 -6.89 1.74 11.69
CA GLY A 11 -5.78 1.57 10.75
C GLY A 11 -4.85 0.43 11.15
N PHE A 12 -4.01 -0.02 10.21
CA PHE A 12 -3.06 -1.12 10.43
C PHE A 12 -1.94 -0.74 11.39
N SER A 13 -1.54 0.53 11.44
CA SER A 13 -0.53 1.03 12.38
C SER A 13 -0.94 0.86 13.85
N SER A 14 -2.25 0.68 14.14
CA SER A 14 -2.78 0.42 15.48
C SER A 14 -2.68 -1.05 15.93
N PHE A 15 -2.19 -1.95 15.08
CA PHE A 15 -2.29 -3.41 15.23
C PHE A 15 -1.91 -3.90 16.63
N GLN A 16 -0.72 -3.54 17.12
CA GLN A 16 -0.24 -3.95 18.43
C GLN A 16 -1.14 -3.44 19.57
N THR A 17 -1.50 -2.15 19.53
CA THR A 17 -2.38 -1.55 20.55
C THR A 17 -3.77 -2.18 20.54
N THR A 18 -4.26 -2.56 19.35
CA THR A 18 -5.54 -3.25 19.20
C THR A 18 -5.48 -4.66 19.81
N LEU A 19 -4.41 -5.43 19.56
CA LEU A 19 -4.24 -6.74 20.20
C LEU A 19 -4.13 -6.62 21.73
N ASP A 20 -3.41 -5.62 22.24
CA ASP A 20 -3.29 -5.37 23.68
C ASP A 20 -4.66 -5.12 24.33
N LYS A 21 -5.50 -4.29 23.70
CA LYS A 21 -6.89 -4.02 24.16
C LYS A 21 -7.76 -5.26 24.17
N LEU A 22 -7.50 -6.20 23.26
CA LEU A 22 -8.20 -7.49 23.17
C LEU A 22 -7.62 -8.56 24.10
N GLY A 23 -6.50 -8.28 24.79
CA GLY A 23 -5.80 -9.25 25.62
C GLY A 23 -5.13 -10.37 24.81
N ILE A 24 -4.73 -10.10 23.57
CA ILE A 24 -4.09 -11.07 22.67
C ILE A 24 -2.59 -10.80 22.65
N GLU A 25 -1.81 -11.69 23.27
CA GLU A 25 -0.35 -11.54 23.34
C GLU A 25 0.34 -11.94 22.04
N GLU A 26 -0.03 -13.09 21.47
CA GLU A 26 0.53 -13.66 20.25
C GLU A 26 -0.55 -14.22 19.32
N ILE A 27 -0.21 -14.29 18.02
CA ILE A 27 -1.08 -14.80 16.95
C ILE A 27 -0.40 -15.90 16.15
N ASP A 28 -1.19 -16.84 15.64
CA ASP A 28 -0.71 -17.93 14.78
C ASP A 28 -0.51 -17.49 13.32
N GLY A 29 -1.17 -16.41 12.91
CA GLY A 29 -1.00 -15.87 11.57
C GLY A 29 -1.68 -14.53 11.36
N ALA A 30 -1.21 -13.81 10.35
CA ALA A 30 -1.77 -12.55 9.89
C ALA A 30 -1.89 -12.57 8.36
N LEU A 31 -3.03 -12.07 7.86
CA LEU A 31 -3.29 -11.86 6.45
C LEU A 31 -3.57 -10.37 6.21
N PHE A 32 -2.82 -9.77 5.30
CA PHE A 32 -3.06 -8.43 4.79
C PHE A 32 -3.42 -8.51 3.31
N ASP A 33 -4.64 -8.13 2.97
CA ASP A 33 -5.07 -7.89 1.59
C ASP A 33 -5.08 -6.38 1.35
N LEU A 34 -4.01 -5.86 0.74
CA LEU A 34 -3.75 -4.42 0.68
C LEU A 34 -4.63 -3.74 -0.38
N GLY A 35 -4.66 -2.40 -0.35
CA GLY A 35 -5.40 -1.60 -1.31
C GLY A 35 -6.86 -1.38 -0.93
N ILE A 36 -7.73 -1.33 -1.94
CA ILE A 36 -9.12 -0.85 -1.81
C ILE A 36 -10.12 -1.98 -1.94
N SER A 37 -11.12 -1.96 -1.06
CA SER A 37 -12.24 -2.88 -1.06
C SER A 37 -13.18 -2.64 -2.26
N SER A 38 -13.92 -3.69 -2.67
CA SER A 38 -14.90 -3.59 -3.75
C SER A 38 -15.93 -2.47 -3.52
N PRO A 39 -16.54 -2.31 -2.31
CA PRO A 39 -17.46 -1.20 -2.06
C PRO A 39 -16.84 0.18 -2.26
N GLN A 40 -15.55 0.37 -1.98
CA GLN A 40 -14.87 1.67 -2.20
C GLN A 40 -14.70 2.00 -3.69
N ILE A 41 -14.61 1.00 -4.56
CA ILE A 41 -14.53 1.19 -6.02
C ILE A 41 -15.92 1.29 -6.64
N ASP A 42 -16.84 0.45 -6.18
CA ASP A 42 -18.16 0.27 -6.78
C ASP A 42 -19.14 1.37 -6.34
N ASP A 43 -18.94 1.95 -5.15
CA ASP A 43 -19.59 3.20 -4.77
C ASP A 43 -18.88 4.39 -5.42
N GLY A 44 -19.41 4.81 -6.56
CA GLY A 44 -18.90 5.95 -7.31
C GLY A 44 -18.74 7.22 -6.46
N ALA A 45 -19.59 7.43 -5.43
CA ALA A 45 -19.56 8.64 -4.61
C ALA A 45 -18.28 8.79 -3.78
N ARG A 46 -17.51 7.71 -3.58
CA ARG A 46 -16.26 7.70 -2.80
C ARG A 46 -15.07 8.32 -3.53
N GLY A 47 -15.16 8.53 -4.85
CA GLY A 47 -14.13 9.23 -5.61
C GLY A 47 -12.83 8.46 -5.87
N PHE A 48 -12.79 7.13 -5.63
CA PHE A 48 -11.62 6.29 -5.93
C PHE A 48 -11.43 5.98 -7.41
N SER A 49 -12.47 6.18 -8.22
CA SER A 49 -12.46 5.89 -9.66
C SER A 49 -12.82 7.11 -10.47
N PHE A 50 -12.19 7.25 -11.63
CA PHE A 50 -12.58 8.20 -12.68
C PHE A 50 -13.50 7.58 -13.73
N ARG A 51 -13.94 6.31 -13.54
CA ARG A 51 -14.95 5.69 -14.42
C ARG A 51 -16.29 6.41 -14.37
N PHE A 52 -16.64 6.89 -13.19
CA PHE A 52 -17.80 7.73 -12.94
C PHE A 52 -17.33 9.05 -12.33
N ASP A 53 -18.06 10.12 -12.60
CA ASP A 53 -17.76 11.43 -12.02
C ASP A 53 -18.35 11.52 -10.64
N ALA A 54 -17.54 11.96 -9.68
CA ALA A 54 -17.86 11.98 -8.27
C ALA A 54 -17.01 13.01 -7.54
N PRO A 55 -17.38 13.41 -6.31
CA PRO A 55 -16.52 14.21 -5.47
C PRO A 55 -15.13 13.59 -5.34
N LEU A 56 -14.09 14.42 -5.43
CA LEU A 56 -12.71 13.98 -5.33
C LEU A 56 -12.31 13.78 -3.86
N ASP A 57 -12.82 12.70 -3.25
CA ASP A 57 -12.59 12.38 -1.83
C ASP A 57 -11.36 11.47 -1.64
N MET A 58 -11.44 10.21 -2.10
CA MET A 58 -10.38 9.19 -1.99
C MET A 58 -9.99 8.75 -0.57
N ARG A 59 -10.64 9.22 0.51
CA ARG A 59 -10.37 8.71 1.87
C ARG A 59 -10.99 7.33 2.05
N MET A 60 -10.22 6.38 2.59
CA MET A 60 -10.69 5.05 2.99
C MET A 60 -11.61 5.13 4.19
N ASP A 61 -11.29 6.02 5.13
CA ASP A 61 -12.11 6.42 6.28
C ASP A 61 -12.57 7.88 6.10
N PRO A 62 -13.81 8.11 5.64
CA PRO A 62 -14.32 9.47 5.42
C PRO A 62 -14.57 10.27 6.71
N THR A 63 -14.47 9.64 7.89
CA THR A 63 -14.78 10.29 9.17
C THR A 63 -13.63 11.16 9.70
N ARG A 64 -12.43 11.04 9.10
CA ARG A 64 -11.23 11.77 9.51
C ARG A 64 -10.34 12.09 8.32
N GLY A 65 -9.40 13.01 8.55
CA GLY A 65 -8.39 13.37 7.56
C GLY A 65 -8.89 14.27 6.44
N MET A 66 -7.94 14.69 5.60
CA MET A 66 -8.14 15.60 4.49
C MET A 66 -8.49 14.81 3.22
N SER A 67 -9.49 15.27 2.47
CA SER A 67 -9.85 14.71 1.17
C SER A 67 -8.82 15.06 0.09
N ALA A 68 -8.84 14.31 -1.02
CA ALA A 68 -8.01 14.59 -2.17
C ALA A 68 -8.26 15.99 -2.75
N ALA A 69 -9.52 16.45 -2.82
CA ALA A 69 -9.88 17.79 -3.27
C ALA A 69 -9.27 18.88 -2.37
N GLU A 70 -9.42 18.75 -1.05
CA GLU A 70 -8.88 19.70 -0.08
C GLU A 70 -7.35 19.77 -0.16
N TRP A 71 -6.70 18.62 -0.23
CA TRP A 71 -5.25 18.57 -0.37
C TRP A 71 -4.76 19.20 -1.67
N ILE A 72 -5.39 18.87 -2.80
CA ILE A 72 -5.05 19.46 -4.11
C ILE A 72 -5.27 20.98 -4.13
N ALA A 73 -6.24 21.50 -3.37
CA ALA A 73 -6.47 22.93 -3.27
C ALA A 73 -5.32 23.68 -2.58
N THR A 74 -4.59 23.05 -1.65
CA THR A 74 -3.60 23.73 -0.80
C THR A 74 -2.16 23.29 -1.02
N ALA A 75 -1.90 22.08 -1.54
CA ALA A 75 -0.56 21.52 -1.69
C ALA A 75 0.36 22.39 -2.55
N SER A 76 1.66 22.43 -2.27
CA SER A 76 2.59 23.13 -3.17
C SER A 76 2.75 22.39 -4.50
N GLU A 77 3.23 23.08 -5.55
CA GLU A 77 3.59 22.40 -6.82
C GLU A 77 4.62 21.29 -6.59
N GLN A 78 5.56 21.52 -5.67
CA GLN A 78 6.60 20.57 -5.32
C GLN A 78 6.01 19.33 -4.62
N ASP A 79 5.09 19.51 -3.67
CA ASP A 79 4.44 18.38 -2.98
C ASP A 79 3.64 17.53 -3.96
N LEU A 80 2.87 18.18 -4.84
CA LEU A 80 2.11 17.51 -5.90
C LEU A 80 3.06 16.72 -6.81
N HIS A 81 4.17 17.34 -7.24
CA HIS A 81 5.17 16.69 -8.06
C HIS A 81 5.76 15.46 -7.36
N GLU A 82 6.16 15.58 -6.10
CA GLU A 82 6.78 14.49 -5.33
C GLU A 82 5.82 13.33 -5.12
N VAL A 83 4.58 13.60 -4.72
CA VAL A 83 3.53 12.58 -4.56
C VAL A 83 3.30 11.83 -5.88
N ILE A 84 3.04 12.55 -6.97
CA ILE A 84 2.74 11.93 -8.28
C ILE A 84 3.96 11.15 -8.80
N LYS A 85 5.17 11.65 -8.58
CA LYS A 85 6.40 10.98 -8.99
C LYS A 85 6.67 9.72 -8.18
N ASN A 86 6.63 9.82 -6.85
CA ASN A 86 7.10 8.76 -5.96
C ASN A 86 6.06 7.65 -5.79
N TYR A 87 4.78 8.02 -5.64
CA TYR A 87 3.71 7.04 -5.43
C TYR A 87 3.01 6.61 -6.73
N GLY A 88 3.05 7.45 -7.77
CA GLY A 88 2.49 7.10 -9.08
C GLY A 88 3.51 6.53 -10.07
N GLU A 89 4.81 6.63 -9.78
CA GLU A 89 5.90 6.34 -10.72
C GLU A 89 5.66 7.06 -12.09
N GLU A 90 5.10 8.29 -12.05
CA GLU A 90 4.67 9.03 -13.24
C GLU A 90 5.75 10.02 -13.72
N ARG A 91 6.19 9.83 -14.98
CA ARG A 91 7.23 10.64 -15.63
C ARG A 91 6.79 12.08 -15.91
N PHE A 92 5.48 12.30 -16.13
CA PHE A 92 4.90 13.62 -16.38
C PHE A 92 4.52 14.34 -15.09
N SER A 93 4.92 13.82 -13.92
CA SER A 93 4.60 14.36 -12.59
C SER A 93 4.78 15.88 -12.48
N ARG A 94 5.89 16.45 -12.99
CA ARG A 94 6.10 17.92 -12.99
C ARG A 94 5.07 18.68 -13.82
N GLN A 95 4.75 18.17 -15.02
CA GLN A 95 3.78 18.81 -15.92
C GLN A 95 2.38 18.75 -15.33
N ILE A 96 2.01 17.60 -14.77
CA ILE A 96 0.73 17.39 -14.09
C ILE A 96 0.62 18.31 -12.88
N ALA A 97 1.63 18.38 -12.01
CA ALA A 97 1.63 19.24 -10.83
C ALA A 97 1.47 20.73 -11.20
N ARG A 98 2.23 21.21 -12.19
CA ARG A 98 2.10 22.58 -12.70
C ARG A 98 0.69 22.85 -13.26
N ALA A 99 0.12 21.90 -14.00
CA ALA A 99 -1.23 22.03 -14.54
C ALA A 99 -2.29 22.06 -13.44
N ILE A 100 -2.14 21.26 -12.38
CA ILE A 100 -3.01 21.28 -11.20
C ILE A 100 -2.97 22.66 -10.52
N VAL A 101 -1.78 23.19 -10.29
CA VAL A 101 -1.62 24.51 -9.65
C VAL A 101 -2.18 25.63 -10.53
N ALA A 102 -1.97 25.58 -11.84
CA ALA A 102 -2.58 26.55 -12.75
C ALA A 102 -4.11 26.45 -12.73
N GLN A 103 -4.67 25.26 -12.96
CA GLN A 103 -6.11 25.04 -13.03
C GLN A 103 -6.83 25.49 -11.75
N ARG A 104 -6.29 25.18 -10.55
CA ARG A 104 -6.94 25.54 -9.28
C ARG A 104 -7.00 27.06 -9.02
N THR A 105 -6.18 27.87 -9.71
CA THR A 105 -6.29 29.34 -9.64
C THR A 105 -7.47 29.87 -10.45
N GLU A 106 -7.92 29.13 -11.47
CA GLU A 106 -9.06 29.48 -12.31
C GLU A 106 -10.36 28.85 -11.79
N SER A 107 -10.33 27.58 -11.41
CA SER A 107 -11.50 26.85 -10.93
C SER A 107 -11.10 25.67 -10.02
N PRO A 108 -11.89 25.35 -8.98
CA PRO A 108 -11.64 24.18 -8.13
C PRO A 108 -11.61 22.86 -8.90
N ILE A 109 -10.68 21.98 -8.50
CA ILE A 109 -10.60 20.57 -8.93
C ILE A 109 -11.26 19.72 -7.84
N ASP A 110 -12.58 19.64 -7.89
CA ASP A 110 -13.45 19.05 -6.86
C ASP A 110 -14.08 17.72 -7.28
N THR A 111 -13.90 17.30 -8.54
CA THR A 111 -14.41 16.02 -9.05
C THR A 111 -13.34 15.15 -9.70
N THR A 112 -13.58 13.83 -9.69
CA THR A 112 -12.72 12.84 -10.33
C THR A 112 -12.57 13.10 -11.83
N ARG A 113 -13.64 13.50 -12.53
CA ARG A 113 -13.56 13.79 -13.98
C ARG A 113 -12.68 14.99 -14.28
N LYS A 114 -12.76 16.07 -13.49
CA LYS A 114 -11.91 17.25 -13.68
C LYS A 114 -10.44 16.90 -13.55
N LEU A 115 -10.06 16.17 -12.49
CA LEU A 115 -8.68 15.73 -12.31
C LEU A 115 -8.23 14.81 -13.45
N ALA A 116 -9.05 13.83 -13.83
CA ALA A 116 -8.70 12.88 -14.89
C ALA A 116 -8.49 13.57 -16.25
N GLN A 117 -9.35 14.52 -16.61
CA GLN A 117 -9.21 15.29 -17.85
C GLN A 117 -7.94 16.14 -17.86
N LEU A 118 -7.65 16.83 -16.75
CA LEU A 118 -6.45 17.64 -16.61
C LEU A 118 -5.18 16.78 -16.76
N VAL A 119 -5.15 15.60 -16.13
CA VAL A 119 -4.02 14.66 -16.28
C VAL A 119 -3.90 14.17 -17.72
N ALA A 120 -5.01 13.79 -18.35
CA ALA A 120 -5.01 13.28 -19.73
C ALA A 120 -4.48 14.29 -20.75
N GLN A 121 -4.69 15.59 -20.52
CA GLN A 121 -4.14 16.66 -21.38
C GLN A 121 -2.62 16.83 -21.25
N ASN A 122 -2.03 16.40 -20.12
CA ASN A 122 -0.61 16.57 -19.81
C ASN A 122 0.22 15.29 -19.97
N VAL A 123 -0.41 14.13 -20.09
CA VAL A 123 0.25 12.84 -20.30
C VAL A 123 0.29 12.50 -21.80
N ARG A 124 1.45 12.68 -22.43
CA ARG A 124 1.60 12.48 -23.89
C ARG A 124 1.74 11.03 -24.32
N THR A 125 2.22 10.17 -23.43
CA THR A 125 2.51 8.76 -23.74
C THR A 125 2.13 7.88 -22.55
N ARG A 126 1.52 6.73 -22.82
CA ARG A 126 0.95 5.83 -21.79
C ARG A 126 1.14 4.37 -22.14
N GLU A 127 1.00 3.50 -21.16
CA GLU A 127 0.89 2.06 -21.40
C GLU A 127 -0.39 1.74 -22.16
N ARG A 128 -0.29 0.82 -23.12
CA ARG A 128 -1.42 0.43 -23.96
C ARG A 128 -2.52 -0.20 -23.08
N GLY A 129 -3.72 0.37 -23.12
CA GLY A 129 -4.85 -0.10 -22.33
C GLY A 129 -4.93 0.47 -20.91
N GLN A 130 -3.99 1.34 -20.50
CA GLN A 130 -4.06 2.08 -19.25
C GLN A 130 -4.60 3.50 -19.50
N ASP A 131 -5.48 3.97 -18.62
CA ASP A 131 -5.93 5.36 -18.64
C ASP A 131 -4.80 6.29 -18.15
N PRO A 132 -4.53 7.44 -18.79
CA PRO A 132 -3.48 8.37 -18.37
C PRO A 132 -3.59 8.82 -16.91
N ALA A 133 -4.81 8.89 -16.36
CA ALA A 133 -5.06 9.33 -15.00
C ALA A 133 -4.71 8.26 -13.94
N THR A 134 -4.58 6.99 -14.35
CA THR A 134 -4.45 5.85 -13.42
C THR A 134 -3.33 6.05 -12.39
N ARG A 135 -2.13 6.42 -12.85
CA ARG A 135 -0.95 6.61 -11.98
C ARG A 135 -1.10 7.80 -11.04
N THR A 136 -1.71 8.88 -11.51
CA THR A 136 -1.98 10.06 -10.68
C THR A 136 -3.01 9.73 -9.61
N PHE A 137 -4.11 9.07 -9.97
CA PHE A 137 -5.14 8.66 -9.01
C PHE A 137 -4.58 7.71 -7.96
N GLN A 138 -3.78 6.74 -8.38
CA GLN A 138 -3.06 5.86 -7.46
C GLN A 138 -2.15 6.66 -6.50
N ALA A 139 -1.37 7.60 -7.01
CA ALA A 139 -0.47 8.41 -6.19
C ALA A 139 -1.21 9.22 -5.13
N VAL A 140 -2.29 9.91 -5.53
CA VAL A 140 -3.10 10.71 -4.62
C VAL A 140 -3.77 9.81 -3.58
N ARG A 141 -4.32 8.67 -3.98
CA ARG A 141 -4.94 7.71 -3.07
C ARG A 141 -3.95 7.21 -2.02
N ILE A 142 -2.77 6.79 -2.45
CA ILE A 142 -1.68 6.32 -1.56
C ILE A 142 -1.33 7.40 -0.55
N PHE A 143 -1.15 8.65 -1.01
CA PHE A 143 -0.80 9.76 -0.14
C PHE A 143 -1.90 10.10 0.87
N ILE A 144 -3.15 10.24 0.41
CA ILE A 144 -4.29 10.62 1.26
C ILE A 144 -4.54 9.60 2.37
N ASN A 145 -4.33 8.32 2.07
CA ASN A 145 -4.56 7.24 3.02
C ASN A 145 -3.29 6.77 3.74
N ARG A 146 -2.12 7.38 3.46
CA ARG A 146 -0.83 7.00 4.02
C ARG A 146 -0.56 5.49 3.89
N GLU A 147 -0.94 4.93 2.73
CA GLU A 147 -1.04 3.46 2.55
C GLU A 147 0.31 2.77 2.78
N LEU A 148 1.39 3.37 2.28
CA LEU A 148 2.73 2.77 2.41
C LEU A 148 3.23 2.87 3.85
N GLU A 149 3.00 4.01 4.51
CA GLU A 149 3.39 4.25 5.88
C GLU A 149 2.67 3.30 6.84
N GLU A 150 1.38 3.01 6.59
CA GLU A 150 0.60 2.01 7.34
C GLU A 150 1.19 0.60 7.19
N VAL A 151 1.59 0.22 5.97
CA VAL A 151 2.25 -1.08 5.72
C VAL A 151 3.62 -1.14 6.41
N GLU A 152 4.44 -0.11 6.29
CA GLU A 152 5.75 -0.04 6.95
C GLU A 152 5.63 -0.09 8.49
N ALA A 153 4.60 0.54 9.06
CA ALA A 153 4.36 0.55 10.49
C ALA A 153 3.83 -0.78 11.03
N VAL A 154 2.98 -1.49 10.28
CA VAL A 154 2.34 -2.73 10.77
C VAL A 154 3.23 -3.95 10.67
N LEU A 155 4.09 -4.05 9.65
CA LEU A 155 4.90 -5.24 9.42
C LEU A 155 5.80 -5.62 10.61
N PRO A 156 6.54 -4.69 11.27
CA PRO A 156 7.30 -4.99 12.48
C PRO A 156 6.41 -5.43 13.65
N GLN A 157 5.27 -4.77 13.84
CA GLN A 157 4.32 -5.10 14.92
C GLN A 157 3.81 -6.53 14.80
N VAL A 158 3.45 -6.94 13.58
CA VAL A 158 2.97 -8.30 13.31
C VAL A 158 4.06 -9.33 13.54
N MET A 159 5.28 -9.06 13.07
CA MET A 159 6.42 -9.95 13.33
C MET A 159 6.67 -10.14 14.83
N GLY A 160 6.55 -9.07 15.62
CA GLY A 160 6.68 -9.12 17.09
C GLY A 160 5.57 -9.88 17.81
N ARG A 161 4.42 -10.09 17.15
CA ARG A 161 3.25 -10.76 17.71
C ARG A 161 3.03 -12.17 17.15
N LEU A 162 3.77 -12.58 16.13
CA LEU A 162 3.66 -13.94 15.57
C LEU A 162 4.35 -14.95 16.49
N LYS A 163 3.68 -16.07 16.75
CA LYS A 163 4.29 -17.24 17.38
C LYS A 163 5.34 -17.85 16.45
N SER A 164 6.31 -18.59 17.02
CA SER A 164 7.20 -19.43 16.21
C SER A 164 6.39 -20.43 15.37
N GLY A 165 6.69 -20.52 14.08
CA GLY A 165 5.91 -21.26 13.08
C GLY A 165 4.71 -20.51 12.52
N GLY A 166 4.34 -19.36 13.08
CA GLY A 166 3.23 -18.53 12.62
C GLY A 166 3.49 -17.88 11.26
N ARG A 167 2.43 -17.54 10.53
CA ARG A 167 2.51 -17.09 9.13
C ARG A 167 2.07 -15.65 8.92
N LEU A 168 2.90 -14.87 8.23
CA LEU A 168 2.53 -13.60 7.63
C LEU A 168 2.25 -13.81 6.14
N ALA A 169 1.03 -13.52 5.70
CA ALA A 169 0.64 -13.49 4.30
C ALA A 169 0.24 -12.07 3.89
N VAL A 170 0.84 -11.52 2.84
CA VAL A 170 0.52 -10.18 2.34
C VAL A 170 0.26 -10.23 0.85
N ILE A 171 -0.88 -9.70 0.43
CA ILE A 171 -1.29 -9.53 -0.97
C ILE A 171 -1.14 -8.04 -1.30
N ALA A 172 -0.20 -7.72 -2.18
CA ALA A 172 0.04 -6.36 -2.68
C ALA A 172 -0.57 -6.19 -4.08
N PHE A 173 -1.10 -5.03 -4.41
CA PHE A 173 -1.70 -4.76 -5.73
C PHE A 173 -0.89 -3.81 -6.59
N HIS A 174 0.19 -3.24 -6.06
CA HIS A 174 1.14 -2.45 -6.84
C HIS A 174 2.59 -2.63 -6.42
N SER A 175 3.49 -2.13 -7.27
CA SER A 175 4.95 -2.26 -7.17
C SER A 175 5.51 -1.74 -5.85
N LEU A 176 5.00 -0.60 -5.35
CA LEU A 176 5.47 0.02 -4.11
C LEU A 176 5.19 -0.83 -2.87
N GLU A 177 3.95 -1.31 -2.70
CA GLU A 177 3.59 -2.24 -1.62
C GLU A 177 4.42 -3.52 -1.69
N ASP A 178 4.48 -4.17 -2.87
CA ASP A 178 5.26 -5.40 -3.06
C ASP A 178 6.73 -5.20 -2.69
N ARG A 179 7.28 -4.04 -3.02
CA ARG A 179 8.67 -3.67 -2.72
C ARG A 179 8.91 -3.56 -1.21
N ILE A 180 8.03 -2.89 -0.48
CA ILE A 180 8.11 -2.77 0.99
C ILE A 180 8.07 -4.15 1.63
N VAL A 181 7.07 -4.96 1.29
CA VAL A 181 6.92 -6.32 1.85
C VAL A 181 8.12 -7.18 1.50
N LYS A 182 8.59 -7.14 0.25
CA LYS A 182 9.79 -7.87 -0.20
C LYS A 182 11.02 -7.47 0.58
N GLN A 183 11.25 -6.16 0.75
CA GLN A 183 12.41 -5.63 1.47
C GLN A 183 12.35 -5.98 2.95
N PHE A 184 11.18 -5.87 3.58
CA PHE A 184 10.95 -6.27 4.96
C PHE A 184 11.26 -7.75 5.17
N VAL A 185 10.62 -8.64 4.40
CA VAL A 185 10.87 -10.10 4.51
C VAL A 185 12.34 -10.42 4.25
N LYS A 186 12.97 -9.79 3.25
CA LYS A 186 14.39 -9.99 2.96
C LYS A 186 15.28 -9.53 4.13
N LYS A 187 15.01 -8.36 4.72
CA LYS A 187 15.77 -7.80 5.85
C LYS A 187 15.77 -8.77 7.04
N TYR A 188 14.62 -9.32 7.39
CA TYR A 188 14.47 -10.19 8.56
C TYR A 188 14.62 -11.68 8.27
N SER A 189 14.87 -12.07 7.02
CA SER A 189 15.23 -13.44 6.63
C SER A 189 16.71 -13.63 6.31
N GLN A 190 17.52 -12.60 6.49
CA GLN A 190 18.96 -12.62 6.22
C GLN A 190 19.73 -12.29 7.49
N HIS A 191 20.92 -12.87 7.63
CA HIS A 191 21.84 -12.45 8.68
C HIS A 191 22.37 -11.04 8.37
N PRO A 192 22.66 -10.22 9.39
CA PRO A 192 23.39 -8.98 9.22
C PRO A 192 24.70 -9.25 8.44
N PRO A 193 25.09 -8.40 7.49
CA PRO A 193 26.32 -8.59 6.75
C PRO A 193 27.51 -8.56 7.71
N LEU A 194 28.26 -9.66 7.76
CA LEU A 194 29.48 -9.75 8.56
C LEU A 194 30.60 -8.92 7.91
N PRO A 195 31.50 -8.31 8.71
CA PRO A 195 32.72 -7.73 8.18
C PRO A 195 33.52 -8.75 7.37
N ARG A 196 34.12 -8.33 6.25
CA ARG A 196 34.88 -9.25 5.36
C ARG A 196 36.02 -10.01 6.04
N TRP A 197 36.50 -9.52 7.18
CA TRP A 197 37.56 -10.13 7.98
C TRP A 197 37.05 -11.11 9.05
N ALA A 198 35.73 -11.19 9.27
CA ALA A 198 35.14 -12.07 10.27
C ALA A 198 34.94 -13.48 9.69
N ALA A 199 35.66 -14.45 10.23
CA ALA A 199 35.48 -15.88 9.93
C ALA A 199 34.44 -16.48 10.87
N VAL A 200 33.16 -16.22 10.62
CA VAL A 200 32.05 -16.84 11.38
C VAL A 200 31.50 -18.01 10.57
N LYS A 201 31.31 -19.17 11.22
CA LYS A 201 30.64 -20.30 10.58
C LYS A 201 29.14 -19.99 10.51
N GLU A 202 28.49 -20.41 9.44
CA GLU A 202 27.05 -20.22 9.25
C GLU A 202 26.21 -20.83 10.39
N ALA A 203 26.71 -21.89 11.02
CA ALA A 203 26.08 -22.54 12.18
C ALA A 203 26.11 -21.70 13.46
N ASP A 204 27.01 -20.71 13.56
CA ASP A 204 27.15 -19.84 14.73
C ASP A 204 26.35 -18.53 14.58
N LEU A 205 25.67 -18.34 13.45
CA LEU A 205 24.86 -17.15 13.21
C LEU A 205 23.48 -17.26 13.88
N PRO A 206 23.00 -16.17 14.48
CA PRO A 206 21.67 -16.16 15.07
C PRO A 206 20.62 -16.43 14.00
N LEU A 207 19.63 -17.26 14.35
CA LEU A 207 18.54 -17.61 13.44
C LEU A 207 17.79 -16.33 13.04
N PRO A 208 17.57 -16.04 11.74
CA PRO A 208 16.84 -14.86 11.32
C PRO A 208 15.38 -14.91 11.80
N PRO A 209 14.76 -13.79 12.23
CA PRO A 209 13.39 -13.78 12.77
C PRO A 209 12.31 -14.30 11.83
N LEU A 210 12.52 -14.14 10.53
CA LEU A 210 11.60 -14.58 9.50
C LEU A 210 12.28 -15.56 8.53
N LYS A 211 11.45 -16.35 7.87
CA LYS A 211 11.83 -17.18 6.74
C LYS A 211 10.83 -16.98 5.62
N ALA A 212 11.30 -16.55 4.44
CA ALA A 212 10.46 -16.49 3.25
C ALA A 212 9.95 -17.89 2.87
N VAL A 213 8.65 -17.98 2.59
CA VAL A 213 7.99 -19.22 2.19
C VAL A 213 7.77 -19.18 0.68
N GLY A 214 8.67 -19.84 -0.04
CA GLY A 214 8.62 -19.89 -1.50
C GLY A 214 8.91 -18.55 -2.18
N LYS A 215 8.46 -18.42 -3.43
CA LYS A 215 8.57 -17.19 -4.23
C LYS A 215 7.25 -16.42 -4.17
N ALA A 216 7.28 -15.18 -4.65
CA ALA A 216 6.06 -14.40 -4.87
C ALA A 216 5.07 -15.18 -5.76
N ILE A 217 3.83 -15.28 -5.29
CA ILE A 217 2.75 -15.98 -5.99
C ILE A 217 1.93 -14.93 -6.73
N LYS A 218 1.61 -15.20 -8.00
CA LYS A 218 0.81 -14.34 -8.87
C LYS A 218 -0.44 -15.08 -9.30
N PRO A 219 -1.53 -14.35 -9.60
CA PRO A 219 -2.75 -14.97 -10.10
C PRO A 219 -2.52 -15.72 -11.42
N GLY A 220 -3.28 -16.78 -11.63
CA GLY A 220 -3.30 -17.52 -12.89
C GLY A 220 -4.05 -16.79 -14.01
N VAL A 221 -3.99 -17.33 -15.23
CA VAL A 221 -4.70 -16.75 -16.39
C VAL A 221 -6.22 -16.80 -16.18
N GLU A 222 -6.75 -17.91 -15.66
CA GLU A 222 -8.20 -18.07 -15.39
C GLU A 222 -8.70 -17.10 -14.32
N GLU A 223 -7.90 -16.87 -13.28
CA GLU A 223 -8.22 -15.93 -12.21
C GLU A 223 -8.23 -14.49 -12.72
N THR A 224 -7.25 -14.09 -13.52
CA THR A 224 -7.20 -12.73 -14.08
C THR A 224 -8.26 -12.47 -15.16
N ALA A 225 -8.76 -13.52 -15.83
CA ALA A 225 -9.88 -13.45 -16.76
C ALA A 225 -11.22 -13.28 -16.04
N SER A 226 -11.44 -14.00 -14.94
CA SER A 226 -12.67 -13.93 -14.14
C SER A 226 -12.70 -12.73 -13.19
N ASN A 227 -11.54 -12.29 -12.71
CA ASN A 227 -11.38 -11.16 -11.80
C ASN A 227 -10.29 -10.20 -12.30
N SER A 228 -10.69 -9.14 -13.00
CA SER A 228 -9.74 -8.13 -13.49
C SER A 228 -8.95 -7.43 -12.39
N ARG A 229 -9.45 -7.42 -11.14
CA ARG A 229 -8.79 -6.79 -9.98
C ARG A 229 -7.60 -7.61 -9.48
N ALA A 230 -7.64 -8.92 -9.66
CA ALA A 230 -6.54 -9.81 -9.28
C ALA A 230 -5.29 -9.59 -10.14
N ARG A 231 -5.42 -9.00 -11.35
CA ARG A 231 -4.34 -8.91 -12.36
C ARG A 231 -2.97 -8.48 -11.81
N SER A 232 -2.95 -7.54 -10.87
CA SER A 232 -1.70 -6.99 -10.31
C SER A 232 -1.36 -7.55 -8.93
N ALA A 233 -2.14 -8.50 -8.41
CA ALA A 233 -1.96 -9.08 -7.09
C ALA A 233 -0.65 -9.87 -7.02
N VAL A 234 0.08 -9.67 -5.94
CA VAL A 234 1.29 -10.41 -5.61
C VAL A 234 1.21 -10.85 -4.15
N LEU A 235 1.10 -12.15 -3.93
CA LEU A 235 1.12 -12.75 -2.61
C LEU A 235 2.56 -13.08 -2.19
N ARG A 236 2.95 -12.62 -1.01
CA ARG A 236 4.18 -13.02 -0.31
C ARG A 236 3.84 -13.65 1.03
N VAL A 237 4.53 -14.74 1.34
CA VAL A 237 4.36 -15.45 2.61
C VAL A 237 5.71 -15.52 3.33
N ALA A 238 5.69 -15.24 4.62
CA ALA A 238 6.81 -15.44 5.53
C ALA A 238 6.36 -16.25 6.75
N GLU A 239 7.26 -17.02 7.31
CA GLU A 239 7.08 -17.77 8.55
C GLU A 239 7.96 -17.16 9.64
N ARG A 240 7.40 -16.97 10.84
CA ARG A 240 8.12 -16.57 12.03
C ARG A 240 8.96 -17.74 12.53
N THR A 241 10.26 -17.52 12.73
CA THR A 241 11.17 -18.54 13.26
C THR A 241 11.27 -18.43 14.80
N GLY A 242 12.19 -19.17 15.42
CA GLY A 242 12.59 -18.94 16.82
C GLY A 242 13.64 -17.83 17.00
N GLY A 243 14.01 -17.12 15.93
CA GLY A 243 15.05 -16.08 15.95
C GLY A 243 14.65 -14.83 16.71
N GLU A 244 15.60 -14.17 17.35
CA GLU A 244 15.36 -12.93 18.11
C GLU A 244 15.24 -11.70 17.19
N ILE A 245 14.28 -10.82 17.51
CA ILE A 245 14.10 -9.55 16.81
C ILE A 245 15.11 -8.56 17.41
N ILE A 246 16.20 -8.32 16.70
CA ILE A 246 17.20 -7.32 17.09
C ILE A 246 16.79 -5.99 16.44
N GLU A 247 16.53 -4.97 17.27
CA GLU A 247 16.22 -3.59 16.84
C GLU A 247 17.43 -2.87 16.22
#